data_AF-A0AA42TZM1-F1
#
_entry.id   AF-A0AA42TZM1-F1
#
_cell.length_a   1.000
_cell.length_b   1.000
_cell.length_c   1.000
_cell.angle_alpha   90.00
_cell.angle_beta   90.00
_cell.angle_gamma   90.00
#
_symmetry.space_group_name_H-M   'P 1'
#
loop_
_entity.id
_entity.type
_entity.pdbx_description
1 polymer ?
#
loop_
_entity_poly.entity_id
_entity_poly.type
_entity_poly.pdbx_seq_one_letter_code
_entity_poly.pdbx_strand_id
1 'polypeptide(L)'
;MARTTMELAFISAERVKFDNVDLVKLYLGDEPDGEKDVGISLLSMQVSEDVRDEVWNACKGLDVLETARVTVEIERGSKNAGKFIVLHVESAKPAQAAKPAPQATQQQPKLTGAQPDAAKA
;
A
#
# COMPACT_ATOMS: atom_id res chain seq x y z
N MET A 1 1.24 -5.85 -23.54
CA MET A 1 1.65 -4.67 -22.75
C MET A 1 2.53 -5.15 -21.60
N ALA A 2 3.54 -4.38 -21.18
CA ALA A 2 4.48 -4.82 -20.13
C ALA A 2 4.05 -4.24 -18.78
N ARG A 3 4.02 -5.04 -17.72
CA ARG A 3 3.69 -4.59 -16.37
C ARG A 3 4.96 -4.55 -15.53
N THR A 4 5.10 -3.54 -14.70
CA THR A 4 6.19 -3.46 -13.71
C THR A 4 5.66 -2.91 -12.40
N THR A 5 6.36 -3.23 -11.32
CA THR A 5 6.13 -2.67 -9.99
C THR A 5 7.38 -1.92 -9.56
N MET A 6 7.20 -0.72 -9.02
CA MET A 6 8.28 0.17 -8.58
C MET A 6 7.98 0.66 -7.16
N GLU A 7 9.02 0.89 -6.37
CA GLU A 7 8.91 1.55 -5.07
C GLU A 7 9.48 2.97 -5.22
N LEU A 8 8.64 3.98 -4.99
CA LEU A 8 8.95 5.39 -5.24
C LEU A 8 8.39 6.25 -4.10
N ALA A 9 8.98 7.41 -3.84
CA ALA A 9 8.49 8.32 -2.83
C ALA A 9 7.18 8.99 -3.29
N PHE A 10 6.12 8.90 -2.49
CA PHE A 10 4.85 9.55 -2.77
C PHE A 10 4.95 11.07 -2.53
N ILE A 11 4.60 11.88 -3.53
CA ILE A 11 4.62 13.34 -3.38
C ILE A 11 3.19 13.87 -3.24
N SER A 12 2.34 13.57 -4.22
CA SER A 12 0.94 13.97 -4.19
C SER A 12 0.11 13.20 -5.22
N ALA A 13 -1.21 13.28 -5.08
CA ALA A 13 -2.16 12.87 -6.11
C ALA A 13 -3.09 14.04 -6.42
N GLU A 14 -3.37 14.25 -7.70
CA GLU A 14 -4.31 15.26 -8.17
C GLU A 14 -5.46 14.59 -8.90
N ARG A 15 -6.70 14.95 -8.54
CA ARG A 15 -7.89 14.54 -9.27
C ARG A 15 -8.54 15.74 -9.93
N VAL A 16 -8.61 15.71 -11.26
CA VAL A 16 -9.24 16.75 -12.07
C VAL A 16 -10.56 16.21 -12.59
N LYS A 17 -11.66 16.89 -12.26
CA LYS A 17 -12.99 16.62 -12.80
C LYS A 17 -13.49 17.85 -13.57
N PHE A 18 -13.67 17.72 -14.88
CA PHE A 18 -14.28 18.76 -15.72
C PHE A 18 -15.13 18.10 -16.81
N ASP A 19 -16.36 18.59 -17.00
CA ASP A 19 -17.35 18.01 -17.92
C ASP A 19 -17.46 16.46 -17.80
N ASN A 20 -17.11 15.73 -18.86
CA ASN A 20 -17.11 14.27 -18.92
C ASN A 20 -15.72 13.65 -18.66
N VAL A 21 -14.77 14.44 -18.15
CA VAL A 21 -13.39 14.01 -17.89
C VAL A 21 -13.17 13.88 -16.39
N ASP A 22 -12.81 12.67 -15.96
CA ASP A 22 -12.30 12.38 -14.62
C ASP A 22 -10.88 11.85 -14.76
N LEU A 23 -9.88 12.56 -14.26
CA LEU A 23 -8.47 12.16 -14.37
C LEU A 23 -7.86 12.14 -12.98
N VAL A 24 -7.10 11.08 -12.70
CA VAL A 24 -6.21 11.04 -11.54
C VAL A 24 -4.78 11.00 -12.05
N LYS A 25 -3.94 11.88 -11.51
CA LYS A 25 -2.50 11.92 -11.74
C LYS A 25 -1.77 11.65 -10.43
N LEU A 26 -0.79 10.75 -10.48
CA LEU A 26 0.16 10.52 -9.39
C LEU A 26 1.46 11.26 -9.66
N TYR A 27 2.00 11.89 -8.62
CA TYR A 27 3.32 12.50 -8.60
C TYR A 27 4.21 11.71 -7.65
N LEU A 28 5.25 11.10 -8.21
CA LEU A 28 6.19 10.26 -7.50
C LEU A 28 7.61 10.83 -7.65
N GLY A 29 8.40 10.75 -6.58
CA GLY A 29 9.78 11.20 -6.52
C GLY A 29 10.76 10.05 -6.29
N ASP A 30 12.03 10.31 -6.60
CA ASP A 30 13.13 9.52 -6.03
C ASP A 30 13.50 10.08 -4.64
N GLU A 31 14.02 9.23 -3.75
CA GLU A 31 14.46 9.68 -2.43
C GLU A 31 15.70 10.58 -2.58
N PRO A 32 15.82 11.69 -1.81
CA PRO A 32 17.04 12.49 -1.83
C PRO A 32 18.23 11.65 -1.32
N ASP A 33 19.13 11.27 -2.22
CA ASP A 33 20.31 10.45 -1.93
C ASP A 33 21.47 11.24 -1.30
N GLY A 34 21.34 12.57 -1.17
CA GLY A 34 22.32 13.47 -0.56
C GLY A 34 23.64 13.62 -1.32
N GLU A 35 23.83 12.91 -2.43
CA GLU A 35 25.03 12.97 -3.29
C GLU A 35 24.72 13.53 -4.68
N LYS A 36 23.51 13.30 -5.20
CA LYS A 36 23.01 13.73 -6.51
C LYS A 36 21.71 14.49 -6.36
N ASP A 37 21.67 15.45 -5.43
CA ASP A 37 20.58 16.40 -5.26
C ASP A 37 20.43 17.32 -6.49
N VAL A 38 19.92 16.76 -7.59
CA VAL A 38 19.49 17.49 -8.79
C VAL A 38 17.98 17.40 -8.87
N GLY A 39 17.31 17.91 -7.85
CA GLY A 39 15.85 18.09 -7.81
C GLY A 39 15.08 16.79 -7.60
N ILE A 40 13.93 16.90 -6.93
CA ILE A 40 12.94 15.83 -6.84
C ILE A 40 12.58 15.45 -8.28
N SER A 41 13.02 14.28 -8.74
CA SER A 41 12.66 13.76 -10.06
C SER A 41 11.17 13.41 -10.04
N LEU A 42 10.33 14.34 -10.50
CA LEU A 42 8.88 14.21 -10.50
C LEU A 42 8.43 13.38 -11.70
N LEU A 43 8.01 12.16 -11.44
CA LEU A 43 7.36 11.31 -12.43
C LEU A 43 5.84 11.45 -12.30
N SER A 44 5.22 12.02 -13.34
CA SER A 44 3.76 12.10 -13.44
C SER A 44 3.21 10.89 -14.18
N MET A 45 2.30 10.13 -13.55
CA MET A 45 1.64 8.99 -14.19
C MET A 45 0.14 9.17 -14.24
N GLN A 46 -0.49 8.71 -15.32
CA GLN A 46 -1.94 8.67 -15.43
C GLN A 46 -2.46 7.39 -14.80
N VAL A 47 -3.55 7.49 -14.05
CA VAL A 47 -4.24 6.30 -13.50
C VAL A 47 -5.21 5.75 -14.52
N SER A 48 -5.24 4.42 -14.67
CA SER A 48 -6.22 3.74 -15.51
C SER A 48 -7.65 4.06 -15.07
N GLU A 49 -8.56 4.20 -16.03
CA GLU A 49 -9.95 4.60 -15.79
C GLU A 49 -10.66 3.64 -14.84
N ASP A 50 -10.37 2.35 -14.97
CA ASP A 50 -11.00 1.26 -14.23
C ASP A 50 -10.71 1.27 -12.72
N VAL A 51 -9.63 1.95 -12.30
CA VAL A 51 -9.11 1.91 -10.92
C VAL A 51 -8.94 3.30 -10.30
N ARG A 52 -9.46 4.37 -10.94
CA ARG A 52 -9.30 5.76 -10.47
C ARG A 52 -9.73 5.96 -9.03
N ASP A 53 -10.90 5.44 -8.66
CA ASP A 53 -11.44 5.61 -7.31
C ASP A 53 -10.67 4.81 -6.27
N GLU A 54 -10.21 3.60 -6.61
CA GLU A 54 -9.37 2.78 -5.74
C GLU A 54 -8.04 3.50 -5.45
N VAL A 55 -7.32 3.88 -6.50
CA VAL A 55 -6.01 4.56 -6.40
C VAL A 55 -6.17 5.91 -5.68
N TRP A 56 -7.20 6.68 -6.00
CA TRP A 56 -7.47 7.95 -5.32
C TRP A 56 -7.69 7.78 -3.82
N ASN A 57 -8.44 6.75 -3.42
CA ASN A 57 -8.69 6.49 -2.00
C ASN A 57 -7.44 5.95 -1.29
N ALA A 58 -6.64 5.12 -1.95
CA ALA A 58 -5.36 4.65 -1.41
C ALA A 58 -4.41 5.82 -1.14
N CYS A 59 -4.31 6.79 -2.06
CA CYS A 59 -3.46 7.97 -1.90
C CYS A 59 -3.83 8.87 -0.72
N LYS A 60 -5.09 8.86 -0.25
CA LYS A 60 -5.49 9.63 0.94
C LYS A 60 -4.85 9.12 2.24
N GLY A 61 -4.41 7.86 2.24
CA GLY A 61 -3.76 7.22 3.38
C GLY A 61 -2.24 7.24 3.32
N LEU A 62 -1.63 7.84 2.29
CA LEU A 62 -0.18 7.93 2.14
C LEU A 62 0.34 9.28 2.66
N ASP A 63 1.41 9.24 3.43
CA ASP A 63 2.12 10.45 3.84
C ASP A 63 3.05 10.95 2.72
N VAL A 64 3.30 12.27 2.68
CA VAL A 64 4.29 12.84 1.75
C VAL A 64 5.69 12.29 2.08
N LEU A 65 6.45 11.92 1.04
CA LEU A 65 7.72 11.19 1.08
C LEU A 65 7.63 9.74 1.58
N GLU A 66 6.44 9.20 1.82
CA GLU A 66 6.29 7.78 2.10
C GLU A 66 6.64 6.95 0.86
N THR A 67 7.41 5.87 1.04
CA THR A 67 7.65 4.90 -0.02
C THR A 67 6.35 4.19 -0.38
N ALA A 68 5.87 4.42 -1.59
CA ALA A 68 4.71 3.76 -2.17
C ALA A 68 5.16 2.71 -3.19
N ARG A 69 4.54 1.53 -3.12
CA ARG A 69 4.67 0.50 -4.16
C ARG A 69 3.60 0.74 -5.21
N VAL A 70 4.03 0.97 -6.45
CA VAL A 70 3.17 1.34 -7.56
C VAL A 70 3.28 0.29 -8.65
N THR A 71 2.15 -0.30 -9.03
CA THR A 71 2.06 -1.20 -10.17
C THR A 71 1.57 -0.44 -11.38
N VAL A 72 2.32 -0.52 -12.48
CA VAL A 72 2.06 0.22 -13.71
C VAL A 72 2.05 -0.70 -14.91
N GLU A 73 1.23 -0.35 -15.88
CA GLU A 73 1.33 -0.86 -17.23
C GLU A 73 2.13 0.12 -18.10
N ILE A 74 3.04 -0.43 -18.91
CA ILE A 74 3.85 0.32 -19.85
C ILE A 74 3.24 0.13 -21.23
N GLU A 75 2.57 1.19 -21.69
CA GLU A 75 2.14 1.31 -23.07
C GLU A 75 3.33 1.80 -23.89
N ARG A 76 3.93 0.92 -24.70
CA ARG A 76 5.03 1.28 -25.59
C ARG A 76 4.46 2.05 -26.78
N GLY A 77 4.51 3.38 -26.70
CA GLY A 77 4.21 4.26 -27.83
C GLY A 77 5.25 4.18 -28.95
N SER A 78 4.93 4.79 -30.11
CA SER A 78 5.70 4.65 -31.36
C SER A 78 7.09 5.29 -31.37
N LYS A 79 7.47 6.08 -30.35
CA LYS A 79 8.77 6.79 -30.28
C LYS A 79 9.25 6.97 -28.84
N ASN A 80 9.90 5.96 -28.27
CA ASN A 80 10.83 6.01 -27.13
C ASN A 80 10.39 6.58 -25.76
N ALA A 81 9.13 7.00 -25.56
CA ALA A 81 8.59 7.27 -24.23
C ALA A 81 7.45 6.29 -23.95
N GLY A 82 7.73 5.24 -23.17
CA GLY A 82 6.67 4.38 -22.64
C GLY A 82 5.78 5.20 -21.73
N LYS A 83 4.46 5.19 -21.97
CA LYS A 83 3.51 5.82 -21.05
C LYS A 83 3.28 4.84 -19.90
N PHE A 84 3.54 5.29 -18.67
CA PHE A 84 3.19 4.54 -17.47
C PHE A 84 1.73 4.83 -17.12
N ILE A 85 0.94 3.77 -17.04
CA ILE A 85 -0.47 3.79 -16.62
C ILE A 85 -0.55 3.10 -15.28
N VAL A 86 -0.91 3.82 -14.23
CA VAL A 86 -1.04 3.27 -12.87
C VAL A 86 -2.24 2.33 -12.82
N LEU A 87 -2.00 1.13 -12.31
CA LEU A 87 -3.01 0.10 -12.08
C LEU A 87 -3.32 -0.07 -10.60
N HIS A 88 -2.34 0.17 -9.72
CA HIS A 88 -2.50 0.01 -8.28
C HIS A 88 -1.42 0.79 -7.53
N VAL A 89 -1.75 1.24 -6.31
CA VAL A 89 -0.80 1.86 -5.38
C VAL A 89 -1.08 1.40 -3.95
N GLU A 90 -0.01 1.10 -3.22
CA GLU A 90 -0.06 0.76 -1.80
C GLU A 90 1.16 1.35 -1.06
N SER A 91 1.09 1.41 0.26
CA SER A 91 2.25 1.69 1.10
C SER A 91 3.26 0.54 1.00
N ALA A 92 4.55 0.85 0.86
CA ALA A 92 5.61 -0.15 0.98
C ALA A 92 5.96 -0.49 2.44
N LYS A 93 5.39 0.23 3.42
CA LYS A 93 5.57 -0.09 4.84
C LYS A 93 5.06 -1.51 5.09
N PRO A 94 5.82 -2.38 5.76
CA PRO A 94 5.35 -3.72 6.08
C PRO A 94 4.07 -3.61 6.91
N ALA A 95 2.98 -4.20 6.39
CA ALA A 95 1.71 -4.24 7.09
C ALA A 95 1.95 -4.81 8.49
N GLN A 96 1.67 -4.02 9.53
CA GLN A 96 1.66 -4.54 10.88
C GLN A 96 0.56 -5.61 10.93
N ALA A 97 0.96 -6.87 10.95
CA ALA A 97 0.06 -7.98 11.16
C ALA A 97 -0.76 -7.65 12.42
N ALA A 98 -2.09 -7.54 12.26
CA ALA A 98 -2.98 -7.36 13.39
C ALA A 98 -2.66 -8.49 14.39
N LYS A 99 -2.24 -8.12 15.61
CA LYS A 99 -2.06 -9.09 16.69
C LYS A 99 -3.35 -9.91 16.79
N PRO A 100 -3.29 -11.25 16.78
CA PRO A 100 -4.47 -12.06 17.01
C PRO A 100 -5.16 -11.57 18.29
N ALA A 101 -6.45 -11.29 18.20
CA ALA A 101 -7.23 -10.93 19.37
C ALA A 101 -7.05 -12.03 20.43
N PRO A 102 -6.75 -11.70 21.70
CA PRO A 102 -6.61 -12.72 22.73
C PRO A 102 -7.91 -13.51 22.82
N GLN A 103 -7.85 -14.80 22.47
CA GLN A 103 -8.94 -15.74 22.73
C GLN A 103 -9.19 -15.73 24.24
N ALA A 104 -10.41 -15.36 24.63
CA ALA A 104 -10.87 -15.44 26.01
C ALA A 104 -10.67 -16.88 26.50
N THR A 105 -9.80 -17.06 27.49
CA THR A 105 -9.65 -18.30 28.22
C THR A 105 -10.96 -18.58 28.95
N GLN A 106 -11.72 -19.57 28.45
CA GLN A 106 -12.85 -20.12 29.19
C GLN A 106 -12.33 -20.69 30.52
N GLN A 107 -12.69 -20.02 31.61
CA GLN A 107 -12.47 -20.51 32.96
C GLN A 107 -13.29 -21.79 33.15
N GLN A 108 -12.60 -22.92 33.26
CA GLN A 108 -13.19 -24.17 33.70
C GLN A 108 -13.29 -24.14 35.24
N PRO A 109 -14.48 -24.37 35.84
CA PRO A 109 -14.62 -24.35 37.29
C PRO A 109 -13.83 -25.51 37.94
N LYS A 110 -12.99 -25.19 38.93
CA LYS A 110 -12.38 -26.16 39.83
C LYS A 110 -13.47 -26.89 40.62
N LEU A 111 -13.63 -28.19 40.38
CA LEU A 111 -14.31 -29.06 41.33
C LEU A 111 -13.34 -29.35 42.48
N THR A 112 -13.70 -28.83 43.65
CA THR A 112 -13.15 -29.22 44.96
C THR A 112 -13.81 -30.55 45.34
N GLY A 113 -13.00 -31.58 45.59
CA GLY A 113 -13.48 -32.90 46.04
C GLY A 113 -12.40 -33.59 46.87
N ALA A 114 -12.73 -33.85 48.12
CA ALA A 114 -11.83 -34.26 49.20
C ALA A 114 -11.21 -35.66 49.03
N GLN A 115 -9.97 -35.82 49.53
CA GLN A 115 -9.38 -37.09 49.96
C GLN A 115 -10.16 -37.64 51.17
N PRO A 116 -10.24 -38.97 51.38
CA PRO A 116 -9.23 -39.59 52.26
C PRO A 116 -8.76 -41.01 51.87
N ASP A 117 -7.51 -41.28 52.26
CA ASP A 117 -6.85 -42.54 52.66
C ASP A 117 -7.33 -43.93 52.20
N ALA A 118 -6.39 -44.75 51.70
CA ALA A 118 -5.94 -45.96 52.41
C ALA A 118 -4.81 -46.69 51.64
N ALA A 119 -3.71 -46.91 52.35
CA ALA A 119 -2.63 -47.83 51.97
C ALA A 119 -3.05 -49.31 52.03
N LYS A 120 -2.60 -50.15 51.08
CA LYS A 120 -1.99 -51.46 51.40
C LYS A 120 -1.46 -52.24 50.17
N ALA A 121 -0.30 -52.86 50.41
CA ALA A 121 0.26 -54.12 49.89
C ALA A 121 0.66 -54.23 48.41
#